data_AF-W7X0I1-F1
#
_entry.id   AF-W7X0I1-F1
#
_cell.length_a   1.000
_cell.length_b   1.000
_cell.length_c   1.000
_cell.angle_alpha   90.00
_cell.angle_beta   90.00
_cell.angle_gamma   90.00
#
_symmetry.space_group_name_H-M   'P 1'
#
loop_
_entity.id
_entity.type
_entity.pdbx_description
1 polymer ?
#
loop_
_entity_poly.entity_id
_entity_poly.type
_entity_poly.pdbx_seq_one_letter_code
_entity_poly.pdbx_strand_id
1 'polypeptide(L)'
;MMGFWITHPKNKHPLIDEVDRDFCFLLNAYDIEPGSATPKIMTMLDFNLWSWNSRIFPGIDPLVVRHMDKVRIRVGNLTMTNHPIHLHGHEFLITGTDGGPTPKSTRQYEVTADIAVGRCGSWTSWPTRKATGPSTATRATTR
;
A
#
# COMPACT_ATOMS: atom_id res chain seq x y z
N MET A 1 -6.18 -11.35 15.41
CA MET A 1 -7.22 -10.97 14.44
C MET A 1 -6.97 -9.53 14.03
N MET A 2 -6.96 -9.23 12.74
CA MET A 2 -6.65 -7.90 12.22
C MET A 2 -7.50 -7.61 10.97
N GLY A 3 -7.75 -6.35 10.68
CA GLY A 3 -8.61 -5.95 9.57
C GLY A 3 -8.53 -4.47 9.29
N PHE A 4 -9.14 -4.06 8.17
CA PHE A 4 -9.21 -2.67 7.74
C PHE A 4 -10.66 -2.20 7.82
N TRP A 5 -10.90 -1.06 8.47
CA TRP A 5 -12.20 -0.41 8.50
C TRP A 5 -12.09 0.95 7.82
N ILE A 6 -12.95 1.22 6.84
CA ILE A 6 -12.95 2.49 6.10
C ILE A 6 -14.32 3.15 6.25
N THR A 7 -14.32 4.32 6.87
CA THR A 7 -15.51 5.17 6.93
C THR A 7 -15.49 6.14 5.76
N HIS A 8 -16.49 6.06 4.90
CA HIS A 8 -16.68 7.01 3.82
C HIS A 8 -17.46 8.24 4.32
N PRO A 9 -17.12 9.45 3.86
CA PRO A 9 -17.91 10.63 4.18
C PRO A 9 -19.29 10.51 3.54
N LYS A 10 -20.32 11.00 4.25
CA LYS A 10 -21.71 10.96 3.77
C LYS A 10 -21.89 11.73 2.45
N ASN A 11 -21.18 12.84 2.30
CA ASN A 11 -21.20 13.71 1.11
C ASN A 11 -19.79 13.78 0.49
N LYS A 12 -19.69 14.22 -0.77
CA LYS A 12 -18.39 14.45 -1.43
C LYS A 12 -17.53 15.39 -0.58
N HIS A 13 -16.28 15.01 -0.37
CA HIS A 13 -15.33 15.76 0.46
C HIS A 13 -14.27 16.42 -0.41
N PRO A 14 -13.98 17.72 -0.24
CA PRO A 14 -13.09 18.48 -1.15
C PRO A 14 -11.65 17.96 -1.19
N LEU A 15 -11.22 17.23 -0.15
CA LEU A 15 -9.89 16.62 -0.03
C LEU A 15 -9.86 15.12 -0.37
N ILE A 16 -11.00 14.44 -0.50
CA ILE A 16 -11.04 13.00 -0.79
C ILE A 16 -11.59 12.84 -2.20
N ASP A 17 -10.70 12.51 -3.13
CA ASP A 17 -11.11 12.33 -4.52
C ASP A 17 -11.91 11.04 -4.71
N GLU A 18 -12.78 11.01 -5.72
CA GLU A 18 -13.33 9.75 -6.24
C GLU A 18 -12.21 8.99 -6.96
N VAL A 19 -12.23 7.66 -6.89
CA VAL A 19 -11.21 6.76 -7.46
C VAL A 19 -11.90 5.55 -8.08
N ASP A 20 -11.28 4.98 -9.13
CA ASP A 20 -11.80 3.81 -9.84
C ASP A 20 -11.45 2.51 -9.10
N ARG A 21 -10.32 2.50 -8.38
CA ARG A 21 -9.83 1.37 -7.58
C ARG A 21 -9.38 1.85 -6.21
N ASP A 22 -9.74 1.14 -5.15
CA ASP A 22 -9.27 1.39 -3.77
C ASP A 22 -8.76 0.06 -3.19
N PHE A 23 -7.46 -0.01 -2.93
CA PHE A 23 -6.78 -1.19 -2.38
C PHE A 23 -6.33 -0.94 -0.95
N CYS A 24 -6.44 -1.96 -0.11
CA CYS A 24 -5.97 -1.91 1.27
C CYS A 24 -4.89 -2.97 1.49
N PHE A 25 -3.76 -2.53 2.04
CA PHE A 25 -2.70 -3.38 2.51
C PHE A 25 -2.55 -3.22 4.00
N LEU A 26 -2.67 -4.34 4.69
CA LEU A 26 -2.30 -4.45 6.07
C LEU A 26 -0.98 -5.21 6.12
N LEU A 27 0.08 -4.51 6.53
CA LEU A 27 1.40 -5.07 6.64
C LEU A 27 1.53 -5.75 7.99
N ASN A 28 1.99 -6.99 7.97
CA ASN A 28 2.10 -7.81 9.16
C ASN A 28 3.30 -8.76 9.03
N ALA A 29 3.90 -9.08 10.16
CA ALA A 29 5.10 -9.90 10.24
C ALA A 29 4.87 -11.03 11.25
N TYR A 30 5.49 -12.16 10.99
CA TYR A 30 5.38 -13.36 11.81
C TYR A 30 6.76 -13.94 12.09
N ASP A 31 6.91 -14.51 13.26
CA ASP A 31 7.99 -15.41 13.61
C ASP A 31 7.40 -16.82 13.70
N ILE A 32 7.70 -17.66 12.73
CA ILE A 32 7.17 -19.02 12.63
C ILE A 32 8.32 -20.02 12.68
N GLU A 33 8.28 -20.90 13.67
CA GLU A 33 9.17 -22.05 13.72
C GLU A 33 8.66 -23.15 12.77
N PRO A 34 9.51 -23.73 11.91
CA PRO A 34 9.10 -24.79 10.99
C PRO A 34 8.40 -25.95 11.70
N GLY A 35 7.21 -26.32 11.22
CA GLY A 35 6.38 -27.37 11.83
C GLY A 35 5.46 -26.89 12.96
N SER A 36 5.55 -25.63 13.38
CA SER A 36 4.59 -25.05 14.34
C SER A 36 3.23 -24.79 13.69
N ALA A 37 2.16 -25.04 14.43
CA ALA A 37 0.79 -24.68 14.03
C ALA A 37 0.47 -23.19 14.27
N THR A 38 1.21 -22.52 15.17
CA THR A 38 0.96 -21.12 15.55
C THR A 38 2.24 -20.28 15.51
N PRO A 39 2.15 -19.01 15.07
CA PRO A 39 3.27 -18.08 15.09
C PRO A 39 3.59 -17.61 16.52
N LYS A 40 4.85 -17.25 16.77
CA LYS A 40 5.29 -16.49 17.94
C LYS A 40 4.88 -15.03 17.74
N ILE A 41 4.07 -14.51 18.66
CA ILE A 41 3.45 -13.17 18.54
C ILE A 41 4.12 -12.08 19.38
N MET A 42 4.98 -12.46 20.34
CA MET A 42 5.68 -11.52 21.23
C MET A 42 7.11 -11.25 20.78
N THR A 43 7.50 -11.71 19.58
CA THR A 43 8.79 -11.40 18.98
C THR A 43 8.83 -9.92 18.63
N MET A 44 9.87 -9.22 19.07
CA MET A 44 9.96 -7.77 18.88
C MET A 44 10.47 -7.41 17.48
N LEU A 45 11.70 -7.78 17.13
CA LEU A 45 12.31 -7.37 15.85
C LEU A 45 12.73 -8.55 14.96
N ASP A 46 12.87 -9.75 15.53
CA ASP A 46 13.39 -10.95 14.85
C ASP A 46 12.30 -11.75 14.12
N PHE A 47 11.50 -11.09 13.30
CA PHE A 47 10.52 -11.76 12.44
C PHE A 47 11.22 -12.47 11.27
N ASN A 48 10.66 -13.59 10.81
CA ASN A 48 11.19 -14.36 9.69
C ASN A 48 10.30 -14.34 8.44
N LEU A 49 9.06 -13.85 8.56
CA LEU A 49 8.12 -13.74 7.46
C LEU A 49 7.42 -12.38 7.48
N TRP A 50 7.29 -11.77 6.29
CA TRP A 50 6.55 -10.53 6.06
C TRP A 50 5.43 -10.80 5.07
N SER A 51 4.28 -10.22 5.33
CA SER A 51 3.08 -10.47 4.54
C SER A 51 2.25 -9.22 4.38
N TRP A 52 1.45 -9.25 3.32
CA TRP A 52 0.41 -8.27 3.05
C TRP A 52 -0.92 -8.98 3.18
N ASN A 53 -1.82 -8.46 4.02
CA ASN A 53 -3.11 -9.05 4.28
C ASN A 53 -3.02 -10.54 4.69
N SER A 54 -2.00 -10.89 5.49
CA SER A 54 -1.70 -12.28 5.92
C SER A 54 -1.27 -13.24 4.80
N ARG A 55 -0.92 -12.74 3.60
CA ARG A 55 -0.37 -13.56 2.52
C ARG A 55 1.07 -13.18 2.20
N ILE A 56 1.87 -14.17 1.87
CA ILE A 56 3.30 -14.05 1.57
C ILE A 56 3.47 -14.35 0.09
N PHE A 57 4.38 -13.64 -0.59
CA PHE A 57 4.74 -13.97 -1.96
C PHE A 57 5.23 -15.43 -2.06
N PRO A 58 4.81 -16.23 -3.06
CA PRO A 58 4.06 -15.86 -4.28
C PRO A 58 2.52 -15.87 -4.16
N GLY A 59 1.96 -16.05 -2.97
CA GLY A 59 0.51 -16.14 -2.75
C GLY A 59 -0.24 -14.80 -2.63
N ILE A 60 0.41 -13.67 -2.93
CA ILE A 60 -0.24 -12.34 -2.94
C ILE A 60 -0.90 -12.13 -4.30
N ASP A 61 -2.17 -11.73 -4.30
CA ASP A 61 -2.90 -11.45 -5.53
C ASP A 61 -2.37 -10.19 -6.24
N PRO A 62 -2.37 -10.15 -7.58
CA PRO A 62 -1.93 -8.98 -8.32
C PRO A 62 -2.89 -7.81 -8.15
N LEU A 63 -2.35 -6.59 -8.21
CA LEU A 63 -3.13 -5.34 -8.21
C LEU A 63 -3.61 -5.03 -9.63
N VAL A 64 -4.73 -5.62 -10.02
CA VAL A 64 -5.27 -5.50 -11.38
C VAL A 64 -5.94 -4.14 -11.57
N VAL A 65 -5.37 -3.32 -12.47
CA VAL A 65 -5.87 -1.98 -12.83
C VAL A 65 -5.90 -1.82 -14.34
N ARG A 66 -6.79 -0.97 -14.86
CA ARG A 66 -6.79 -0.61 -16.28
C ARG A 66 -5.95 0.64 -16.53
N HIS A 67 -5.58 0.83 -17.79
CA HIS A 67 -4.99 2.10 -18.22
C HIS A 67 -5.96 3.24 -17.90
N MET A 68 -5.44 4.33 -17.33
CA MET A 68 -6.17 5.53 -16.85
C MET A 68 -7.02 5.35 -15.57
N ASP A 69 -7.07 4.18 -14.92
CA ASP A 69 -7.80 4.03 -13.64
C ASP A 69 -7.18 4.92 -12.57
N LYS A 70 -7.92 5.79 -11.90
CA LYS A 70 -7.41 6.45 -10.69
C LYS A 70 -7.39 5.46 -9.53
N VAL A 71 -6.21 5.23 -8.95
CA VAL A 71 -6.03 4.20 -7.93
C VAL A 71 -5.74 4.84 -6.58
N ARG A 72 -6.47 4.42 -5.54
CA ARG A 72 -6.12 4.66 -4.15
C ARG A 72 -5.50 3.40 -3.57
N ILE A 73 -4.43 3.60 -2.82
CA ILE A 73 -3.80 2.58 -2.01
C ILE A 73 -3.81 3.07 -0.57
N ARG A 74 -4.24 2.21 0.35
CA ARG A 74 -4.24 2.45 1.79
C ARG A 74 -3.35 1.42 2.43
N VAL A 75 -2.42 1.88 3.25
CA VAL A 75 -1.42 0.99 3.88
C VAL A 75 -1.45 1.23 5.36
N GLY A 76 -1.67 0.18 6.13
CA GLY A 76 -1.50 0.16 7.58
C GLY A 76 -0.33 -0.75 7.95
N ASN A 77 0.60 -0.27 8.77
CA ASN A 77 1.72 -1.08 9.25
C ASN A 77 1.47 -1.55 10.70
N LEU A 78 1.20 -2.86 10.84
CA LEU A 78 1.05 -3.52 12.14
C LEU A 78 2.31 -4.29 12.57
N THR A 79 3.41 -4.17 11.82
CA THR A 79 4.70 -4.75 12.21
C THR A 79 5.42 -3.85 13.21
N MET A 80 6.45 -4.36 13.89
CA MET A 80 7.30 -3.59 14.81
C MET A 80 8.49 -2.90 14.12
N THR A 81 8.53 -2.92 12.79
CA THR A 81 9.57 -2.30 11.97
C THR A 81 8.95 -1.38 10.93
N ASN A 82 9.67 -0.34 10.51
CA ASN A 82 9.21 0.48 9.39
C ASN A 82 9.19 -0.35 8.09
N HIS A 83 8.23 -0.06 7.22
CA HIS A 83 8.09 -0.75 5.94
C HIS A 83 8.00 0.27 4.79
N PRO A 84 9.09 0.47 4.02
CA PRO A 84 9.04 1.33 2.85
C PRO A 84 8.26 0.65 1.72
N ILE A 85 7.22 1.31 1.22
CA ILE A 85 6.45 0.87 0.06
C ILE A 85 6.95 1.61 -1.17
N HIS A 86 7.53 0.87 -2.11
CA HIS A 86 7.99 1.38 -3.40
C HIS A 86 7.03 0.96 -4.52
N LEU A 87 6.64 1.89 -5.38
CA LEU A 87 5.77 1.61 -6.52
C LEU A 87 6.56 1.69 -7.83
N HIS A 88 6.74 0.53 -8.47
CA HIS A 88 7.49 0.47 -9.72
C HIS A 88 6.78 1.23 -10.86
N GLY A 89 7.53 2.07 -11.55
CA GLY A 89 7.10 2.75 -12.78
C GLY A 89 6.06 3.86 -12.60
N HIS A 90 5.72 4.22 -11.35
CA HIS A 90 4.70 5.21 -11.05
C HIS A 90 5.11 6.07 -9.86
N GLU A 91 4.79 7.35 -9.94
CA GLU A 91 4.72 8.23 -8.77
C GLU A 91 3.31 8.19 -8.18
N PHE A 92 3.22 8.36 -6.87
CA PHE A 92 1.96 8.49 -6.17
C PHE A 92 1.95 9.75 -5.31
N LEU A 93 0.76 10.30 -5.11
CA LEU A 93 0.55 11.48 -4.27
C LEU A 93 0.16 11.02 -2.86
N ILE A 94 0.86 11.48 -1.83
CA ILE A 94 0.45 11.28 -0.43
C ILE A 94 -0.80 12.12 -0.17
N THR A 95 -1.96 11.47 0.00
CA THR A 95 -3.26 12.17 0.12
C THR A 95 -3.83 12.20 1.53
N GLY A 96 -3.31 11.38 2.45
CA GLY A 96 -3.76 11.35 3.84
C GLY A 96 -2.83 10.55 4.74
N THR A 97 -2.88 10.86 6.03
CA THR A 97 -2.18 10.18 7.12
C THR A 97 -3.21 9.61 8.11
N ASP A 98 -2.75 9.10 9.26
CA ASP A 98 -3.62 8.66 10.37
C ASP A 98 -4.66 9.69 10.80
N GLY A 99 -4.32 10.98 10.69
CA GLY A 99 -5.21 12.09 11.01
C GLY A 99 -6.27 12.37 9.93
N GLY A 100 -6.29 11.61 8.84
CA GLY A 100 -7.20 11.80 7.72
C GLY A 100 -6.56 12.49 6.51
N PRO A 101 -7.37 13.08 5.61
CA PRO A 101 -6.87 13.65 4.36
C PRO A 101 -6.03 14.91 4.61
N THR A 102 -4.88 15.01 3.96
CA THR A 102 -4.00 16.18 4.05
C THR A 102 -4.47 17.29 3.10
N PRO A 103 -4.27 18.57 3.45
CA PRO A 103 -4.50 19.71 2.55
C PRO A 103 -3.76 19.54 1.22
N LYS A 104 -4.36 19.96 0.10
CA LYS A 104 -3.77 19.77 -1.23
C LYS A 104 -2.41 20.44 -1.40
N SER A 105 -2.17 21.56 -0.72
CA SER A 105 -0.92 22.32 -0.76
C SER A 105 0.27 21.62 -0.08
N THR A 106 0.03 20.63 0.78
CA THR A 106 1.09 19.94 1.54
C THR A 106 1.33 18.50 1.05
N ARG A 107 0.65 18.09 -0.02
CA ARG A 107 0.81 16.76 -0.60
C ARG A 107 2.09 16.67 -1.39
N GLN A 108 2.80 15.56 -1.22
CA GLN A 108 4.06 15.29 -1.89
C GLN A 108 3.89 14.12 -2.85
N TYR A 109 4.51 14.23 -4.02
CA TYR A 109 4.67 13.11 -4.93
C TYR A 109 5.89 12.30 -4.51
N GLU A 110 5.71 10.99 -4.43
CA GLU A 110 6.75 10.06 -4.04
C GLU A 110 6.70 8.82 -4.93
N VAL A 111 7.85 8.14 -5.06
CA VAL A 111 7.93 6.77 -5.60
C VAL A 111 8.06 5.73 -4.50
N THR A 112 8.48 6.17 -3.31
CA THR A 112 8.64 5.34 -2.11
C THR A 112 8.17 6.12 -0.91
N ALA A 113 7.33 5.51 -0.06
CA ALA A 113 6.92 6.11 1.20
C ALA A 113 7.19 5.16 2.35
N ASP A 114 7.82 5.68 3.40
CA ASP A 114 8.05 4.92 4.62
C ASP A 114 6.78 4.88 5.48
N ILE A 115 6.36 3.66 5.84
CA ILE A 115 5.23 3.43 6.72
C ILE A 115 5.77 3.07 8.10
N ALA A 116 5.78 4.07 8.98
CA ALA A 116 6.21 3.89 10.36
C ALA A 116 5.33 2.87 11.11
N VAL A 117 5.86 2.30 12.18
CA VAL A 117 5.13 1.38 13.07
C VAL A 117 3.83 2.02 13.56
N GLY A 118 2.71 1.30 13.43
CA GLY A 118 1.39 1.76 13.87
C GLY A 118 0.74 2.81 12.95
N ARG A 119 1.41 3.21 11.87
CA ARG A 119 0.91 4.22 10.92
C ARG A 119 0.00 3.60 9.87
N CYS A 120 -1.08 4.30 9.59
CA CYS A 120 -1.97 4.15 8.45
C CYS A 120 -1.84 5.38 7.53
N GLY A 121 -1.73 5.13 6.23
CA GLY A 121 -1.60 6.16 5.20
C GLY A 121 -2.49 5.87 4.02
N SER A 122 -2.86 6.92 3.29
CA SER A 122 -3.56 6.80 2.01
C SER A 122 -2.89 7.61 0.91
N TRP A 123 -2.67 6.96 -0.21
CA TRP A 123 -1.99 7.49 -1.38
C TRP A 123 -2.91 7.34 -2.57
N THR A 124 -2.86 8.31 -3.48
CA THR A 124 -3.58 8.23 -4.73
C THR A 124 -2.59 8.33 -5.87
N SER A 125 -2.61 7.36 -6.77
CA SER A 125 -1.76 7.31 -7.96
C SER A 125 -2.62 7.26 -9.22
N TRP A 126 -2.00 7.63 -10.34
CA TRP A 126 -2.58 7.51 -11.67
C TRP A 126 -1.64 6.61 -12.49
N PRO A 127 -2.12 5.48 -13.05
CA PRO A 127 -1.38 4.56 -13.92
C PRO A 127 -0.81 5.17 -15.21
N THR A 128 -0.93 6.49 -15.40
CA THR A 128 -0.69 7.15 -16.70
C THR A 128 0.16 8.40 -16.65
N ARG A 129 0.65 8.81 -15.48
CA ARG A 129 1.83 9.69 -15.43
C ARG A 129 3.07 8.82 -15.34
N LYS A 130 3.47 8.22 -16.47
CA LYS A 130 4.90 7.94 -16.66
C LYS A 130 5.63 9.26 -16.46
N ALA A 131 6.63 9.29 -15.58
CA ALA A 131 7.65 10.33 -15.62
C ALA A 131 8.09 10.49 -17.08
N THR A 132 7.99 11.69 -17.62
CA THR A 132 8.18 11.98 -19.05
C THR A 132 9.59 11.59 -19.48
N GLY A 133 9.72 10.40 -20.07
CA GLY A 133 10.92 9.88 -20.73
C GLY A 133 10.49 8.91 -21.84
N PRO A 134 11.24 8.83 -22.96
CA PRO A 134 10.79 8.12 -24.16
C PRO A 134 10.56 6.64 -23.88
N SER A 135 9.34 6.18 -24.12
CA SER A 135 8.89 4.83 -23.83
C SER A 135 9.34 3.84 -24.91
N THR A 136 10.24 2.93 -24.58
CA THR A 136 10.29 1.62 -25.22
C THR A 136 9.32 0.69 -24.50
N ALA A 137 8.30 0.23 -25.22
CA ALA A 137 7.35 -0.76 -24.75
C ALA A 137 8.01 -2.14 -24.76
N THR A 138 8.35 -2.69 -23.60
CA THR A 138 8.76 -4.09 -23.50
C THR A 138 7.53 -4.96 -23.25
N ARG A 139 7.23 -5.79 -24.25
CA ARG A 139 6.15 -6.77 -24.27
C ARG A 139 6.47 -7.90 -23.27
N ALA A 140 5.69 -8.05 -22.21
CA ALA A 140 5.76 -9.24 -21.35
C ALA A 140 5.10 -10.41 -22.10
N THR A 141 5.91 -11.28 -22.67
CA THR A 141 5.47 -12.59 -23.16
C THR A 141 5.39 -13.56 -21.99
N THR A 142 4.23 -14.20 -21.87
CA THR A 142 3.99 -15.41 -21.08
C THR A 142 4.89 -16.55 -21.54
N ARG A 143 5.54 -17.21 -20.57
CA ARG A 143 5.73 -18.66 -20.51
C ARG A 143 5.66 -19.10 -19.06
#